data_AF-A0A9D0CRI2-F1
#
_entry.id   AF-A0A9D0CRI2-F1
#
_cell.length_a   1.000
_cell.length_b   1.000
_cell.length_c   1.000
_cell.angle_alpha   90.00
_cell.angle_beta   90.00
_cell.angle_gamma   90.00
#
_symmetry.space_group_name_H-M   'P 1'
#
loop_
_entity.id
_entity.type
_entity.pdbx_description
1 polymer ?
#
loop_
_entity_poly.entity_id
_entity_poly.type
_entity_poly.pdbx_seq_one_letter_code
_entity_poly.pdbx_strand_id
1 'polypeptide(L)'
;MTTPESLNPFTIPLKGVSLIEASAGTGKTYSITSLYLRMLLECGLPVDRLLVVTFTKAATEELRERIRGRIKSALAFLENPGAAGEDALFEWLEQRGDRDEAIRALKIALASMDGAAVYTIHGFCQRVLTDNAFDTGMAFELDFIEDEALLRDQAVEDFWRRWFGGSRLSPAIAERLLDFVADPAALLDRIRKRLSGEVKLLPPSRNADDVVDEIESSLAALTTAHDRLKALWPEARNEVEDFLYNNTGKNKNSYNPTAIDKAWSAVEELCTREAPMLSP
;
A
#
# COMPACT_ATOMS: atom_id res chain seq x y z
N MET A 1 13.41 28.83 -6.15
CA MET A 1 12.10 28.30 -6.56
C MET A 1 11.45 29.36 -7.44
N THR A 2 11.31 29.07 -8.73
CA THR A 2 10.63 29.95 -9.69
C THR A 2 9.15 30.05 -9.30
N THR A 3 8.61 31.27 -9.27
CA THR A 3 7.18 31.50 -9.05
C THR A 3 6.37 30.83 -10.16
N PRO A 4 5.28 30.11 -9.84
CA PRO A 4 4.43 29.49 -10.85
C PRO A 4 3.82 30.56 -11.76
N GLU A 5 3.97 30.38 -13.07
CA GLU A 5 3.40 31.25 -14.11
C GLU A 5 2.01 30.71 -14.51
N SER A 6 1.14 31.60 -15.00
CA SER A 6 -0.18 31.20 -15.48
C SER A 6 -0.04 30.29 -16.71
N LEU A 7 -0.62 29.10 -16.66
CA LEU A 7 -0.56 28.12 -17.74
C LEU A 7 -1.34 28.61 -18.96
N ASN A 8 -0.66 28.76 -20.10
CA ASN A 8 -1.29 28.77 -21.41
C ASN A 8 -0.95 27.47 -22.17
N PRO A 9 -1.94 26.58 -22.40
CA PRO A 9 -1.72 25.31 -23.09
C PRO A 9 -1.17 25.45 -24.51
N PHE A 10 -1.30 26.62 -25.15
CA PHE A 10 -0.88 26.89 -26.53
C PHE A 10 0.52 27.49 -26.66
N THR A 11 1.14 27.93 -25.56
CA THR A 11 2.48 28.52 -25.59
C THR A 11 3.51 27.75 -24.78
N ILE A 12 3.09 26.89 -23.84
CA ILE A 12 4.01 26.10 -23.04
C ILE A 12 4.91 25.21 -23.94
N PRO A 13 6.23 25.12 -23.67
CA PRO A 13 7.13 24.26 -24.44
C PRO A 13 6.71 22.79 -24.40
N LEU A 14 6.71 22.11 -25.56
CA LEU A 14 6.36 20.69 -25.66
C LEU A 14 7.53 19.72 -25.40
N LYS A 15 8.75 20.25 -25.19
CA LYS A 15 9.96 19.47 -24.96
C LYS A 15 10.50 19.72 -23.55
N GLY A 16 11.03 18.66 -22.94
CA GLY A 16 11.57 18.70 -21.58
C GLY A 16 10.54 18.27 -20.54
N VAL A 17 10.75 18.70 -19.29
CA VAL A 17 9.89 18.37 -18.16
C VAL A 17 9.10 19.62 -17.78
N SER A 18 7.78 19.50 -17.69
CA SER A 18 6.90 20.55 -17.21
C SER A 18 6.07 20.03 -16.04
N LEU A 19 6.06 20.78 -14.94
CA LEU A 19 5.19 20.52 -13.81
C LEU A 19 4.04 21.52 -13.84
N ILE A 20 2.82 21.02 -13.99
CA ILE A 20 1.60 21.83 -14.06
C ILE A 20 0.80 21.61 -12.78
N GLU A 21 0.70 22.64 -11.95
CA GLU A 21 -0.18 22.64 -10.79
C GLU A 21 -1.61 22.98 -11.22
N ALA A 22 -2.59 22.18 -10.79
CA ALA A 22 -3.97 22.40 -11.17
C ALA A 22 -4.96 21.93 -10.10
N SER A 23 -5.71 22.88 -9.54
CA SER A 23 -6.76 22.66 -8.52
C SER A 23 -8.09 22.22 -9.14
N ALA A 24 -9.08 21.87 -8.32
CA ALA A 24 -10.42 21.53 -8.82
C ALA A 24 -11.00 22.69 -9.64
N GLY A 25 -11.60 22.39 -10.79
CA GLY A 25 -12.23 23.39 -11.66
C GLY A 25 -11.29 24.23 -12.54
N THR A 26 -9.96 24.07 -12.46
CA THR A 26 -9.01 24.92 -13.21
C THR A 26 -8.71 24.42 -14.64
N GLY A 27 -9.62 23.67 -15.26
CA GLY A 27 -9.47 23.25 -16.66
C GLY A 27 -8.39 22.19 -16.93
N LYS A 28 -7.97 21.38 -15.95
CA LYS A 28 -7.00 20.27 -16.12
C LYS A 28 -7.16 19.51 -17.44
N THR A 29 -8.38 19.03 -17.67
CA THR A 29 -8.67 18.18 -18.82
C THR A 29 -8.67 18.97 -20.13
N TYR A 30 -9.03 20.26 -20.09
CA TYR A 30 -8.88 21.15 -21.24
C TYR A 30 -7.41 21.33 -21.60
N SER A 31 -6.54 21.56 -20.60
CA SER A 31 -5.10 21.69 -20.82
C SER A 31 -4.49 20.42 -21.39
N ILE A 32 -4.81 19.24 -20.85
CA ILE A 32 -4.29 17.95 -21.35
C ILE A 32 -4.72 17.72 -22.80
N THR A 33 -6.00 17.89 -23.12
CA THR A 33 -6.49 17.66 -24.49
C THR A 33 -5.92 18.66 -25.50
N SER A 34 -5.70 19.91 -25.08
CA SER A 34 -5.06 20.93 -25.91
C SER A 34 -3.58 20.63 -26.15
N LEU A 35 -2.83 20.21 -25.13
CA LEU A 35 -1.44 19.76 -25.28
C LEU A 35 -1.34 18.53 -26.17
N TYR A 36 -2.24 17.56 -26.01
CA TYR A 36 -2.29 16.38 -26.86
C TYR A 36 -2.46 16.75 -28.33
N LEU A 37 -3.40 17.65 -28.63
CA LEU A 37 -3.63 18.15 -29.99
C LEU A 37 -2.40 18.88 -30.55
N ARG A 38 -1.73 19.70 -29.73
CA ARG A 38 -0.48 20.36 -30.14
C ARG A 38 0.62 19.36 -30.44
N MET A 39 0.75 18.27 -29.67
CA MET A 39 1.74 17.23 -29.96
C MET A 39 1.44 16.50 -31.28
N LEU A 40 0.17 16.27 -31.61
CA LEU A 40 -0.23 15.71 -32.91
C LEU A 40 0.18 16.63 -34.07
N LEU A 41 -0.05 17.94 -33.91
CA LEU A 41 0.05 18.91 -35.02
C LEU A 41 1.41 19.61 -35.12
N GLU A 42 2.05 19.98 -34.02
CA GLU A 42 3.37 20.63 -34.02
C GLU A 42 4.52 19.61 -34.11
N CYS A 43 4.37 18.44 -33.48
CA CYS A 43 5.42 17.43 -33.43
C CYS A 43 5.21 16.26 -34.41
N GLY A 44 4.03 16.19 -35.06
CA GLY A 44 3.70 15.09 -35.98
C GLY A 44 3.66 13.72 -35.32
N LEU A 45 3.42 13.66 -34.00
CA LEU A 45 3.43 12.41 -33.26
C LEU A 45 2.10 11.65 -33.49
N PRO A 46 2.12 10.35 -33.83
CA PRO A 46 0.91 9.55 -33.89
C PRO A 46 0.36 9.27 -32.48
N VAL A 47 -0.93 8.94 -32.39
CA VAL A 47 -1.66 8.75 -31.12
C VAL A 47 -1.11 7.62 -30.24
N ASP A 48 -0.45 6.63 -30.83
CA ASP A 48 0.20 5.51 -30.13
C ASP A 48 1.59 5.88 -29.57
N ARG A 49 2.15 7.02 -29.99
CA ARG A 49 3.40 7.59 -29.44
C ARG A 49 3.18 8.69 -28.42
N LEU A 50 1.93 8.94 -28.01
CA LEU A 50 1.55 9.90 -26.99
C LEU A 50 1.02 9.19 -25.75
N LEU A 51 1.93 8.90 -24.80
CA LEU A 51 1.56 8.21 -23.56
C LEU A 51 0.86 9.16 -22.58
N VAL A 52 -0.35 8.78 -22.18
CA VAL A 52 -1.11 9.45 -21.12
C VAL A 52 -1.51 8.43 -20.07
N VAL A 53 -1.13 8.68 -18.81
CA VAL A 53 -1.43 7.78 -17.69
C VAL A 53 -2.28 8.45 -16.62
N THR A 54 -3.21 7.71 -16.02
CA THR A 54 -4.06 8.18 -14.91
C THR A 54 -4.33 7.06 -13.90
N PHE A 55 -5.03 7.36 -12.80
CA PHE A 55 -5.23 6.42 -11.70
C PHE A 55 -6.36 5.42 -11.93
N THR A 56 -7.46 5.82 -12.58
CA THR A 56 -8.68 5.00 -12.65
C THR A 56 -9.07 4.66 -14.09
N LYS A 57 -9.69 3.49 -14.28
CA LYS A 57 -10.24 3.06 -15.58
C LYS A 57 -11.25 4.08 -16.12
N ALA A 58 -12.16 4.57 -15.28
CA ALA A 58 -13.12 5.61 -15.66
C ALA A 58 -12.45 6.90 -16.16
N ALA A 59 -11.37 7.35 -15.51
CA ALA A 59 -10.63 8.54 -15.96
C ALA A 59 -9.92 8.30 -17.31
N THR A 60 -9.47 7.08 -17.61
CA THR A 60 -8.90 6.75 -18.93
C THR A 60 -9.96 6.86 -20.04
N GLU A 61 -11.15 6.32 -19.81
CA GLU A 61 -12.26 6.36 -20.77
C GLU A 61 -12.73 7.79 -21.02
N GLU A 62 -12.96 8.54 -19.94
CA GLU A 62 -13.33 9.96 -20.01
C GLU A 62 -12.27 10.75 -20.79
N LEU A 63 -10.99 10.53 -20.52
CA LEU A 63 -9.91 11.25 -21.18
C LEU A 63 -9.79 10.89 -22.66
N ARG A 64 -9.95 9.61 -23.03
CA ARG A 64 -10.00 9.17 -24.43
C ARG A 64 -11.15 9.83 -25.18
N GLU A 65 -12.33 9.86 -24.58
CA GLU A 65 -13.50 10.50 -25.19
C GLU A 65 -13.27 12.00 -25.38
N ARG A 66 -12.72 12.68 -24.37
CA ARG A 66 -12.42 14.13 -24.47
C ARG A 66 -11.34 14.44 -25.50
N ILE A 67 -10.28 13.63 -25.61
CA ILE A 67 -9.26 13.78 -26.66
C ILE A 67 -9.91 13.60 -28.04
N ARG A 68 -10.69 12.53 -28.22
CA ARG A 68 -11.41 12.25 -29.47
C ARG A 68 -12.36 13.39 -29.84
N GLY A 69 -13.11 13.91 -28.87
CA GLY A 69 -14.00 15.07 -29.03
C GLY A 69 -13.22 16.31 -29.45
N ARG A 70 -12.07 16.58 -28.82
CA ARG A 70 -11.21 17.72 -29.15
C ARG A 70 -10.68 17.66 -30.58
N ILE A 71 -10.23 16.49 -31.01
CA ILE A 71 -9.78 16.24 -32.39
C ILE A 71 -10.91 16.47 -33.39
N LYS A 72 -12.12 15.97 -33.09
CA LYS A 72 -13.31 16.18 -33.94
C LYS A 72 -13.68 17.66 -34.05
N SER A 73 -13.67 18.40 -32.94
CA SER A 73 -13.93 19.84 -32.93
C SER A 73 -12.89 20.61 -33.75
N ALA A 74 -11.60 20.28 -33.59
CA ALA A 74 -10.53 20.89 -34.37
C ALA A 74 -10.68 20.60 -35.88
N LEU A 75 -11.00 19.35 -36.24
CA LEU A 75 -11.19 18.95 -37.63
C LEU A 75 -12.41 19.64 -38.25
N ALA A 76 -13.54 19.68 -37.54
CA ALA A 76 -14.76 20.34 -38.03
C ALA A 76 -14.54 21.83 -38.28
N PHE A 77 -13.81 22.52 -37.39
CA PHE A 77 -13.43 23.92 -37.57
C PHE A 77 -12.51 24.11 -38.78
N LEU A 78 -11.50 23.27 -38.96
CA LEU A 78 -10.62 23.33 -40.13
C LEU A 78 -11.33 22.95 -41.43
N GLU A 79 -12.39 22.15 -41.42
CA GLU A 79 -13.20 21.87 -42.62
C GLU A 79 -14.20 22.99 -42.91
N ASN A 80 -14.78 23.61 -41.87
CA ASN A 80 -15.73 24.70 -41.95
C ASN A 80 -15.47 25.79 -40.88
N PRO A 81 -14.67 26.83 -41.21
CA PRO A 81 -14.30 27.88 -40.25
C PRO A 81 -15.46 28.78 -39.81
N GLY A 82 -16.55 28.81 -40.58
CA GLY A 82 -17.71 29.66 -40.31
C GLY A 82 -18.61 29.20 -39.16
N ALA A 83 -18.29 28.06 -38.52
CA ALA A 83 -19.08 27.46 -37.45
C ALA A 83 -18.55 27.74 -36.02
N ALA A 84 -17.57 28.63 -35.87
CA ALA A 84 -16.78 28.74 -34.65
C ALA A 84 -17.52 29.35 -33.45
N GLY A 85 -17.35 28.75 -32.28
CA GLY A 85 -17.62 29.36 -30.97
C GLY A 85 -16.37 30.04 -30.40
N GLU A 86 -16.49 30.67 -29.23
CA GLU A 86 -15.37 31.32 -28.52
C GLU A 86 -14.45 30.28 -27.84
N ASP A 87 -13.49 29.70 -28.58
CA ASP A 87 -12.45 28.82 -28.01
C ASP A 87 -11.06 29.20 -28.53
N ALA A 88 -10.10 29.41 -27.62
CA ALA A 88 -8.71 29.74 -27.94
C ALA A 88 -8.02 28.71 -28.86
N LEU A 89 -8.53 27.48 -28.92
CA LEU A 89 -8.08 26.48 -29.89
C LEU A 89 -8.27 26.95 -31.34
N PHE A 90 -9.42 27.55 -31.66
CA PHE A 90 -9.74 27.92 -33.03
C PHE A 90 -8.85 29.06 -33.50
N GLU A 91 -8.62 30.06 -32.65
CA GLU A 91 -7.65 31.13 -32.90
C GLU A 91 -6.24 30.56 -33.13
N TRP A 92 -5.81 29.61 -32.28
CA TRP A 92 -4.52 28.96 -32.45
C TRP A 92 -4.43 28.18 -33.77
N LEU A 93 -5.48 27.46 -34.17
CA LEU A 93 -5.53 26.71 -35.43
C LEU A 93 -5.47 27.63 -36.66
N GLU A 94 -6.15 28.77 -36.64
CA GLU A 94 -6.10 29.75 -37.74
C GLU A 94 -4.69 30.31 -37.96
N GLN A 95 -3.96 30.55 -36.87
CA GLN A 95 -2.62 31.15 -36.91
C GLN A 95 -1.54 30.21 -37.45
N ARG A 96 -1.79 28.90 -37.55
CA ARG A 96 -0.76 27.92 -37.97
C ARG A 96 -0.38 27.98 -39.45
N GLY A 97 -1.33 28.33 -40.32
CA GLY A 97 -1.10 28.43 -41.77
C GLY A 97 -0.95 27.11 -42.55
N ASP A 98 -1.00 25.94 -41.90
CA ASP A 98 -0.80 24.60 -42.49
C ASP A 98 -2.10 23.76 -42.56
N ARG A 99 -3.21 24.40 -42.90
CA ARG A 99 -4.58 23.84 -42.78
C ARG A 99 -4.78 22.45 -43.39
N ASP A 100 -4.34 22.21 -44.63
CA ASP A 100 -4.56 20.93 -45.30
C ASP A 100 -3.75 19.79 -44.66
N GLU A 101 -2.56 20.10 -44.15
CA GLU A 101 -1.72 19.14 -43.43
C GLU A 101 -2.34 18.81 -42.06
N ALA A 102 -2.80 19.83 -41.33
CA ALA A 102 -3.50 19.64 -40.08
C ALA A 102 -4.76 18.77 -40.26
N ILE A 103 -5.58 19.02 -41.29
CA ILE A 103 -6.75 18.18 -41.61
C ILE A 103 -6.35 16.72 -41.83
N ARG A 104 -5.30 16.46 -42.62
CA ARG A 104 -4.82 15.08 -42.87
C ARG A 104 -4.35 14.42 -41.57
N ALA A 105 -3.55 15.12 -40.77
CA ALA A 105 -3.04 14.62 -39.51
C ALA A 105 -4.17 14.27 -38.53
N LEU A 106 -5.17 15.14 -38.39
CA LEU A 106 -6.33 14.91 -37.52
C LEU A 106 -7.20 13.76 -37.99
N LYS A 107 -7.38 13.58 -39.32
CA LYS A 107 -8.10 12.41 -39.86
C LYS A 107 -7.39 11.10 -39.54
N ILE A 108 -6.07 11.06 -39.72
CA ILE A 108 -5.25 9.88 -39.37
C ILE A 108 -5.32 9.60 -37.86
N ALA A 109 -5.17 10.64 -37.03
CA ALA A 109 -5.25 10.53 -35.59
C ALA A 109 -6.62 9.98 -35.16
N LEU A 110 -7.72 10.53 -35.72
CA LEU A 110 -9.08 10.10 -35.40
C LEU A 110 -9.33 8.63 -35.75
N ALA A 111 -8.86 8.19 -36.92
CA ALA A 111 -8.95 6.80 -37.37
C ALA A 111 -8.13 5.84 -36.50
N SER A 112 -7.06 6.33 -35.88
CA SER A 112 -6.15 5.52 -35.06
C SER A 112 -6.45 5.59 -33.55
N MET A 113 -7.52 6.27 -33.13
CA MET A 113 -7.80 6.54 -31.71
C MET A 113 -7.98 5.29 -30.84
N ASP A 114 -8.35 4.15 -31.43
CA ASP A 114 -8.48 2.90 -30.70
C ASP A 114 -7.11 2.34 -30.28
N GLY A 115 -6.04 2.71 -30.98
CA GLY A 115 -4.64 2.45 -30.62
C GLY A 115 -3.99 3.53 -29.74
N ALA A 116 -4.73 4.57 -29.32
CA ALA A 116 -4.17 5.65 -28.52
C ALA A 116 -3.60 5.15 -27.18
N ALA A 117 -2.41 5.62 -26.81
CA ALA A 117 -1.69 5.19 -25.62
C ALA A 117 -2.20 5.89 -24.34
N VAL A 118 -3.48 5.71 -24.02
CA VAL A 118 -4.13 6.24 -22.82
C VAL A 118 -4.47 5.10 -21.86
N TYR A 119 -3.76 5.03 -20.73
CA TYR A 119 -3.80 3.89 -19.81
C TYR A 119 -3.95 4.32 -18.35
N THR A 120 -4.30 3.36 -17.50
CA THR A 120 -4.00 3.49 -16.08
C THR A 120 -2.50 3.28 -15.86
N ILE A 121 -1.95 3.73 -14.73
CA ILE A 121 -0.55 3.44 -14.38
C ILE A 121 -0.28 1.93 -14.44
N HIS A 122 -1.15 1.12 -13.82
CA HIS A 122 -1.03 -0.34 -13.84
C HIS A 122 -1.13 -0.93 -15.25
N GLY A 123 -2.09 -0.47 -16.06
CA GLY A 123 -2.26 -0.96 -17.44
C GLY A 123 -1.05 -0.66 -18.32
N PHE A 124 -0.41 0.50 -18.11
CA PHE A 124 0.85 0.83 -18.79
C PHE A 124 1.99 -0.09 -18.34
N CYS A 125 2.17 -0.28 -17.02
CA CYS A 125 3.21 -1.17 -16.49
C CYS A 125 3.03 -2.61 -16.98
N GLN A 126 1.81 -3.14 -16.98
CA GLN A 126 1.49 -4.48 -17.48
C GLN A 126 1.87 -4.61 -18.96
N ARG A 127 1.48 -3.63 -19.78
CA ARG A 127 1.86 -3.61 -21.20
C ARG A 127 3.38 -3.61 -21.39
N VAL A 128 4.12 -2.80 -20.63
CA VAL A 128 5.59 -2.77 -20.70
C VAL A 128 6.18 -4.13 -20.35
N LEU A 129 5.66 -4.81 -19.34
CA LEU A 129 6.11 -6.15 -18.95
C LEU A 129 5.82 -7.18 -20.05
N THR A 130 4.63 -7.14 -20.65
CA THR A 130 4.25 -8.05 -21.74
C THR A 130 5.06 -7.80 -23.02
N ASP A 131 5.21 -6.54 -23.43
CA ASP A 131 5.95 -6.15 -24.63
C ASP A 131 7.46 -6.49 -24.51
N ASN A 132 7.98 -6.60 -23.28
CA ASN A 132 9.38 -6.95 -22.97
C ASN A 132 9.50 -8.27 -22.17
N ALA A 133 8.56 -9.21 -22.35
CA ALA A 133 8.49 -10.44 -21.55
C ALA A 133 9.78 -11.29 -21.66
N PHE A 134 10.39 -11.34 -22.85
CA PHE A 134 11.65 -12.05 -23.08
C PHE A 134 12.81 -11.48 -22.26
N ASP A 135 12.95 -10.15 -22.22
CA ASP A 135 14.05 -9.48 -21.51
C ASP A 135 13.85 -9.51 -19.99
N THR A 136 12.60 -9.59 -19.54
CA THR A 136 12.23 -9.60 -18.11
C THR A 136 12.11 -11.00 -17.52
N GLY A 137 12.10 -12.06 -18.34
CA GLY A 137 11.87 -13.43 -17.92
C GLY A 137 10.47 -13.68 -17.34
N MET A 138 9.54 -12.74 -17.56
CA MET A 138 8.16 -12.86 -17.08
C MET A 138 7.33 -13.76 -18.00
N ALA A 139 6.33 -14.43 -17.42
CA ALA A 139 5.36 -15.21 -18.19
C ALA A 139 4.57 -14.28 -19.13
N PHE A 140 4.23 -14.78 -20.33
CA PHE A 140 3.44 -14.04 -21.32
C PHE A 140 2.02 -13.73 -20.85
N GLU A 141 1.47 -14.60 -20.00
CA GLU A 141 0.14 -14.46 -19.39
C GLU A 141 0.32 -14.26 -17.88
N LEU A 142 0.16 -13.02 -17.44
CA LEU A 142 0.11 -12.66 -16.03
C LEU A 142 -1.33 -12.27 -15.68
N ASP A 143 -1.93 -13.04 -14.78
CA ASP A 143 -3.22 -12.66 -14.18
C ASP A 143 -2.99 -11.61 -13.10
N PHE A 144 -3.64 -10.46 -13.27
CA PHE A 144 -3.57 -9.39 -12.26
C PHE A 144 -4.51 -9.72 -11.10
N ILE A 145 -3.94 -9.87 -9.91
CA ILE A 145 -4.70 -10.11 -8.68
C ILE A 145 -5.00 -8.76 -8.04
N GLU A 146 -6.23 -8.27 -8.20
CA GLU A 146 -6.67 -6.98 -7.63
C GLU A 146 -6.82 -7.03 -6.10
N ASP A 147 -7.21 -8.20 -5.57
CA ASP A 147 -7.39 -8.44 -4.13
C ASP A 147 -6.58 -9.64 -3.65
N GLU A 148 -5.58 -9.37 -2.83
CA GLU A 148 -4.70 -10.38 -2.24
C GLU A 148 -5.28 -11.00 -0.95
N ALA A 149 -6.46 -10.59 -0.49
CA ALA A 149 -7.02 -11.05 0.79
C ALA A 149 -7.07 -12.58 0.88
N LEU A 150 -7.58 -13.24 -0.16
CA LEU A 150 -7.67 -14.71 -0.21
C LEU A 150 -6.28 -15.37 -0.13
N LEU A 151 -5.27 -14.79 -0.80
CA LEU A 151 -3.90 -15.31 -0.76
C LEU A 151 -3.29 -15.17 0.64
N ARG A 152 -3.58 -14.06 1.33
CA ARG A 152 -3.11 -13.82 2.70
C ARG A 152 -3.78 -14.77 3.68
N ASP A 153 -5.08 -14.98 3.54
CA ASP A 153 -5.84 -15.93 4.35
C ASP A 153 -5.25 -17.34 4.17
N GLN A 154 -5.09 -17.80 2.93
CA GLN A 154 -4.50 -19.10 2.62
C GLN A 154 -3.07 -19.25 3.17
N ALA A 155 -2.23 -18.23 3.02
CA ALA A 155 -0.85 -18.26 3.52
C ALA A 155 -0.81 -18.36 5.05
N VAL A 156 -1.69 -17.66 5.76
CA VAL A 156 -1.76 -17.70 7.23
C VAL A 156 -2.37 -19.02 7.71
N GLU A 157 -3.39 -19.56 7.05
CA GLU A 157 -3.92 -20.89 7.34
C GLU A 157 -2.86 -21.99 7.15
N ASP A 158 -2.07 -21.91 6.09
CA ASP A 158 -0.97 -22.84 5.84
C ASP A 158 0.12 -22.74 6.91
N PHE A 159 0.48 -21.51 7.30
CA PHE A 159 1.36 -21.30 8.43
C PHE A 159 0.78 -21.93 9.70
N TRP A 160 -0.50 -21.67 9.98
CA TRP A 160 -1.19 -22.20 11.16
C TRP A 160 -1.16 -23.73 11.20
N ARG A 161 -1.54 -24.39 10.10
CA ARG A 161 -1.52 -25.85 9.98
C ARG A 161 -0.13 -26.43 10.21
N ARG A 162 0.91 -25.82 9.66
CA ARG A 162 2.31 -26.30 9.77
C ARG A 162 2.87 -26.13 11.19
N TRP A 163 2.48 -25.06 11.89
CA TRP A 163 3.08 -24.68 13.16
C TRP A 163 2.27 -25.15 14.37
N PHE A 164 0.95 -24.94 14.37
CA PHE A 164 0.05 -25.34 15.46
C PHE A 164 -0.52 -26.75 15.28
N GLY A 165 -0.76 -27.17 14.04
CA GLY A 165 -1.27 -28.52 13.73
C GLY A 165 -0.18 -29.57 13.51
N GLY A 166 1.08 -29.15 13.38
CA GLY A 166 2.24 -30.01 13.17
C GLY A 166 3.02 -30.28 14.46
N SER A 167 4.21 -30.89 14.31
CA SER A 167 5.14 -31.18 15.41
C SER A 167 6.19 -30.09 15.63
N ARG A 168 6.02 -28.90 15.02
CA ARG A 168 7.00 -27.81 15.11
C ARG A 168 6.93 -27.06 16.44
N LEU A 169 5.74 -26.92 17.01
CA LEU A 169 5.56 -26.34 18.34
C LEU A 169 5.24 -27.47 19.32
N SER A 170 5.89 -27.46 20.48
CA SER A 170 5.47 -28.31 21.58
C SER A 170 4.06 -27.89 22.05
N PRO A 171 3.23 -28.83 22.58
CA PRO A 171 1.87 -28.53 23.02
C PRO A 171 1.82 -27.37 24.03
N ALA A 172 2.81 -27.29 24.91
CA ALA A 172 2.93 -26.21 25.88
C ALA A 172 3.09 -24.83 25.20
N ILE A 173 3.94 -24.71 24.17
CA ILE A 173 4.08 -23.45 23.44
C ILE A 173 2.82 -23.13 22.65
N ALA A 174 2.24 -24.14 21.97
CA ALA A 174 1.03 -23.94 21.17
C ALA A 174 -0.11 -23.40 22.02
N GLU A 175 -0.38 -24.00 23.18
CA GLU A 175 -1.41 -23.54 24.13
C GLU A 175 -1.17 -22.11 24.57
N ARG A 176 0.10 -21.74 24.87
CA ARG A 176 0.44 -20.36 25.23
C ARG A 176 0.24 -19.37 24.10
N LEU A 177 0.60 -19.74 22.88
CA LEU A 177 0.38 -18.87 21.72
C LEU A 177 -1.10 -18.69 21.42
N LEU A 178 -1.96 -19.67 21.76
CA LEU A 178 -3.41 -19.55 21.63
C LEU A 178 -4.01 -18.48 22.55
N ASP A 179 -3.40 -18.21 23.72
CA ASP A 179 -3.79 -17.08 24.59
C ASP A 179 -3.58 -15.71 23.88
N PHE A 180 -2.64 -15.65 22.95
CA PHE A 180 -2.24 -14.43 22.24
C PHE A 180 -2.88 -14.29 20.86
N VAL A 181 -3.20 -15.42 20.24
CA VAL A 181 -3.70 -15.54 18.88
C VAL A 181 -4.60 -16.77 18.86
N ALA A 182 -5.92 -16.59 18.92
CA ALA A 182 -6.84 -17.72 19.10
C ALA A 182 -7.00 -18.58 17.83
N ASP A 183 -6.87 -17.97 16.66
CA ASP A 183 -7.14 -18.60 15.37
C ASP A 183 -6.32 -17.93 14.22
N PRO A 184 -6.34 -18.50 13.00
CA PRO A 184 -5.63 -17.93 11.86
C PRO A 184 -6.04 -16.49 11.52
N ALA A 185 -7.32 -16.12 11.69
CA ALA A 185 -7.80 -14.78 11.38
C ALA A 185 -7.23 -13.75 12.38
N ALA A 186 -7.21 -14.10 13.67
CA ALA A 186 -6.58 -13.30 14.71
C ALA A 186 -5.08 -13.10 14.46
N LEU A 187 -4.40 -14.13 13.91
CA LEU A 187 -2.99 -14.02 13.52
C LEU A 187 -2.81 -12.99 12.42
N LEU A 188 -3.60 -13.10 11.35
CA LEU A 188 -3.53 -12.22 10.20
C LEU A 188 -3.79 -10.77 10.62
N ASP A 189 -4.83 -10.50 11.41
CA ASP A 189 -5.15 -9.16 11.89
C ASP A 189 -4.01 -8.55 12.71
N ARG A 190 -3.34 -9.35 13.53
CA ARG A 190 -2.21 -8.90 14.35
C ARG A 190 -0.97 -8.55 13.52
N ILE A 191 -0.73 -9.26 12.41
CA ILE A 191 0.42 -9.01 11.53
C ILE A 191 0.09 -8.08 10.34
N ARG A 192 -1.19 -7.76 10.10
CA ARG A 192 -1.67 -7.02 8.93
C ARG A 192 -0.91 -5.72 8.68
N LYS A 193 -0.65 -4.94 9.73
CA LYS A 193 0.12 -3.68 9.64
C LYS A 193 1.58 -3.88 9.22
N ARG A 194 2.17 -5.05 9.53
CA ARG A 194 3.53 -5.41 9.11
C ARG A 194 3.56 -5.86 7.65
N LEU A 195 2.45 -6.41 7.15
CA LEU A 195 2.31 -6.85 5.76
C LEU A 195 1.92 -5.72 4.79
N SER A 196 1.41 -4.59 5.27
CA SER A 196 0.95 -3.48 4.44
C SER A 196 2.05 -2.50 3.99
N GLY A 197 3.30 -2.69 4.45
CA GLY A 197 4.43 -1.84 4.07
C GLY A 197 5.31 -2.45 2.99
N GLU A 198 6.34 -1.73 2.54
CA GLU A 198 7.43 -2.31 1.74
C GLU A 198 8.09 -3.44 2.55
N VAL A 199 7.77 -4.69 2.19
CA VAL A 199 8.42 -5.85 2.77
C VAL A 199 9.78 -6.00 2.13
N LYS A 200 10.83 -5.54 2.82
CA LYS A 200 12.19 -5.94 2.45
C LYS A 200 12.34 -7.42 2.80
N LEU A 201 12.36 -8.26 1.77
CA LEU A 201 12.74 -9.67 1.88
C LEU A 201 14.25 -9.74 2.17
N LEU A 202 14.60 -9.51 3.43
CA LEU A 202 15.93 -9.79 3.94
C LEU A 202 16.03 -11.29 4.20
N PRO A 203 17.22 -11.91 4.04
CA PRO A 203 17.46 -13.23 4.59
C PRO A 203 16.99 -13.23 6.04
N PRO A 204 16.20 -14.23 6.47
CA PRO A 204 15.72 -14.27 7.83
C PRO A 204 16.96 -14.20 8.74
N SER A 205 17.01 -13.19 9.60
CA SER A 205 18.15 -12.98 10.50
C SER A 205 18.29 -14.12 11.51
N ARG A 206 17.25 -14.96 11.63
CA ARG A 206 17.14 -16.10 12.53
C ARG A 206 16.36 -17.22 11.84
N ASN A 207 16.79 -18.47 12.02
CA ASN A 207 16.00 -19.61 11.57
C ASN A 207 14.74 -19.74 12.44
N ALA A 208 13.65 -20.20 11.83
CA ALA A 208 12.41 -20.58 12.50
C ALA A 208 12.65 -21.54 13.67
N ASP A 209 13.51 -22.54 13.46
CA ASP A 209 13.77 -23.57 14.47
C ASP A 209 14.56 -22.99 15.66
N ASP A 210 15.54 -22.10 15.42
CA ASP A 210 16.26 -21.38 16.50
C ASP A 210 15.31 -20.52 17.35
N VAL A 211 14.28 -19.95 16.74
CA VAL A 211 13.25 -19.18 17.47
C VAL A 211 12.42 -20.10 18.35
N VAL A 212 12.05 -21.28 17.87
CA VAL A 212 11.32 -22.27 18.68
C VAL A 212 12.17 -22.70 19.87
N ASP A 213 13.43 -23.07 19.65
CA ASP A 213 14.35 -23.51 20.70
C ASP A 213 14.54 -22.43 21.79
N GLU A 214 14.65 -21.16 21.40
CA GLU A 214 14.73 -20.04 22.35
C GLU A 214 13.44 -19.86 23.16
N ILE A 215 12.27 -20.03 22.53
CA ILE A 215 10.98 -19.96 23.23
C ILE A 215 10.86 -21.14 24.20
N GLU A 216 11.25 -22.35 23.80
CA GLU A 216 11.26 -23.54 24.66
C GLU A 216 12.17 -23.34 25.87
N SER A 217 13.40 -22.86 25.64
CA SER A 217 14.34 -22.57 26.72
C SER A 217 13.80 -21.50 27.67
N SER A 218 13.17 -20.45 27.13
CA SER A 218 12.60 -19.35 27.94
C SER A 218 11.41 -19.83 28.76
N LEU A 219 10.55 -20.68 28.17
CA LEU A 219 9.40 -21.26 28.85
C LEU A 219 9.85 -22.22 29.96
N ALA A 220 10.86 -23.07 29.71
CA ALA A 220 11.43 -23.95 30.72
C ALA A 220 12.04 -23.17 31.91
N ALA A 221 12.76 -22.09 31.62
CA ALA A 221 13.31 -21.21 32.66
C ALA A 221 12.21 -20.52 33.47
N LEU A 222 11.15 -20.05 32.81
CA LEU A 222 9.99 -19.43 33.47
C LEU A 222 9.25 -20.42 34.37
N THR A 223 8.99 -21.64 33.89
CA THR A 223 8.38 -22.71 34.68
C THR A 223 9.23 -23.03 35.91
N THR A 224 10.55 -23.16 35.74
CA THR A 224 11.48 -23.40 36.86
C THR A 224 11.42 -22.27 37.90
N ALA A 225 11.37 -21.02 37.46
CA ALA A 225 11.25 -19.87 38.35
C ALA A 225 9.90 -19.84 39.08
N HIS A 226 8.81 -20.21 38.39
CA HIS A 226 7.47 -20.32 38.95
C HIS A 226 7.35 -21.41 40.01
N ASP A 227 7.89 -22.60 39.74
CA ASP A 227 7.93 -23.70 40.71
C ASP A 227 8.75 -23.33 41.95
N ARG A 228 9.88 -22.66 41.75
CA ARG A 228 10.70 -22.17 42.86
C ARG A 228 9.96 -21.13 43.71
N LEU A 229 9.21 -20.22 43.08
CA LEU A 229 8.37 -19.27 43.80
C LEU A 229 7.31 -20.01 44.62
N LYS A 230 6.61 -20.99 44.03
CA LYS A 230 5.59 -21.80 44.73
C LYS A 230 6.15 -22.53 45.95
N ALA A 231 7.37 -23.07 45.84
CA ALA A 231 8.02 -23.77 46.93
C ALA A 231 8.43 -22.84 48.08
N LEU A 232 8.95 -21.63 47.76
CA LEU A 232 9.47 -20.70 48.77
C LEU A 232 8.38 -19.81 49.38
N TRP A 233 7.28 -19.57 48.67
CA TRP A 233 6.26 -18.61 49.07
C TRP A 233 5.65 -18.89 50.46
N PRO A 234 5.27 -20.13 50.83
CA PRO A 234 4.67 -20.39 52.14
C PRO A 234 5.57 -20.01 53.32
N GLU A 235 6.88 -20.20 53.18
CA GLU A 235 7.87 -19.91 54.23
C GLU A 235 8.23 -18.41 54.23
N ALA A 236 8.43 -17.83 53.05
CA ALA A 236 8.83 -16.43 52.90
C ALA A 236 7.69 -15.44 53.15
N ARG A 237 6.42 -15.84 53.01
CA ARG A 237 5.24 -14.94 53.09
C ARG A 237 5.25 -14.10 54.36
N ASN A 238 5.42 -14.74 55.52
CA ASN A 238 5.34 -14.06 56.81
C ASN A 238 6.50 -13.05 56.97
N GLU A 239 7.70 -13.40 56.51
CA GLU A 239 8.87 -12.52 56.58
C GLU A 239 8.68 -11.30 55.65
N VAL A 240 8.17 -11.52 54.44
CA VAL A 240 7.93 -10.42 53.49
C VAL A 240 6.77 -9.54 53.96
N GLU A 241 5.71 -10.11 54.53
CA GLU A 241 4.59 -9.37 55.12
C GLU A 241 5.08 -8.44 56.25
N ASP A 242 5.86 -8.98 57.19
CA ASP A 242 6.40 -8.22 58.32
C ASP A 242 7.32 -7.10 57.81
N PHE A 243 8.15 -7.37 56.81
CA PHE A 243 8.97 -6.36 56.15
C PHE A 243 8.12 -5.29 55.46
N LEU A 244 7.02 -5.66 54.79
CA LEU A 244 6.13 -4.73 54.07
C LEU A 244 5.39 -3.76 54.98
N TYR A 245 4.84 -4.23 56.11
CA TYR A 245 4.06 -3.39 57.01
C TYR A 245 4.89 -2.63 58.06
N ASN A 246 6.02 -3.19 58.52
CA ASN A 246 6.74 -2.65 59.68
C ASN A 246 8.02 -1.85 59.37
N ASN A 247 8.45 -1.76 58.10
CA ASN A 247 9.66 -1.03 57.73
C ASN A 247 9.40 0.45 57.39
N THR A 248 10.06 1.36 58.10
CA THR A 248 9.79 2.82 58.12
C THR A 248 10.36 3.60 56.93
N GLY A 249 11.14 2.98 56.04
CA GLY A 249 11.80 3.64 54.90
C GLY A 249 11.02 3.69 53.58
N LYS A 250 9.71 3.39 53.57
CA LYS A 250 8.94 3.17 52.33
C LYS A 250 8.13 4.37 51.85
N ASN A 251 7.97 4.48 50.54
CA ASN A 251 7.08 5.45 49.92
C ASN A 251 5.61 5.08 50.21
N LYS A 252 4.96 5.85 51.08
CA LYS A 252 3.59 5.60 51.55
C LYS A 252 2.54 5.57 50.44
N ASN A 253 2.80 6.19 49.29
CA ASN A 253 1.85 6.16 48.15
C ASN A 253 1.90 4.83 47.39
N SER A 254 3.08 4.20 47.28
CA SER A 254 3.27 2.93 46.56
C SER A 254 3.03 1.70 47.42
N TYR A 255 3.21 1.82 48.74
CA TYR A 255 3.03 0.75 49.73
C TYR A 255 1.83 1.01 50.64
N ASN A 256 0.75 1.57 50.09
CA ASN A 256 -0.50 1.69 50.84
C ASN A 256 -1.12 0.29 51.03
N PRO A 257 -1.93 0.06 52.09
CA PRO A 257 -2.48 -1.26 52.39
C PRO A 257 -3.22 -1.90 51.21
N THR A 258 -4.01 -1.12 50.48
CA THR A 258 -4.77 -1.60 49.32
C THR A 258 -3.88 -2.09 48.17
N ALA A 259 -2.74 -1.42 47.93
CA ALA A 259 -1.77 -1.82 46.91
C ALA A 259 -1.03 -3.10 47.32
N ILE A 260 -0.73 -3.26 48.60
CA ILE A 260 -0.11 -4.47 49.16
C ILE A 260 -1.09 -5.65 49.06
N ASP A 261 -2.34 -5.47 49.49
CA ASP A 261 -3.37 -6.51 49.41
C ASP A 261 -3.58 -7.00 47.96
N LYS A 262 -3.64 -6.05 47.01
CA LYS A 262 -3.75 -6.39 45.59
C LYS A 262 -2.54 -7.18 45.08
N ALA A 263 -1.33 -6.80 45.48
CA ALA A 263 -0.12 -7.53 45.12
C ALA A 263 -0.11 -8.94 45.74
N TRP A 264 -0.61 -9.10 46.97
CA TRP A 264 -0.74 -10.40 47.65
C TRP A 264 -1.69 -11.32 46.93
N SER A 265 -2.89 -10.83 46.60
CA SER A 265 -3.84 -11.62 45.81
C SER A 265 -3.25 -12.06 44.48
N ALA A 266 -2.45 -11.21 43.81
CA ALA A 266 -1.81 -11.56 42.56
C ALA A 266 -0.71 -12.64 42.70
N VAL A 267 0.11 -12.58 43.77
CA VAL A 267 1.13 -13.62 44.02
C VAL A 267 0.49 -14.93 44.45
N GLU A 268 -0.56 -14.89 45.28
CA GLU A 268 -1.32 -16.07 45.68
C GLU A 268 -2.03 -16.71 44.49
N GLU A 269 -2.64 -15.92 43.61
CA GLU A 269 -3.20 -16.40 42.34
C GLU A 269 -2.11 -17.03 41.47
N LEU A 270 -0.94 -16.40 41.35
CA LEU A 270 0.17 -16.96 40.57
C LEU A 270 0.64 -18.30 41.16
N CYS A 271 0.76 -18.40 42.49
CA CYS A 271 1.21 -19.61 43.17
C CYS A 271 0.18 -20.77 43.12
N THR A 272 -1.10 -20.48 42.94
CA THR A 272 -2.15 -21.51 42.84
C THR A 272 -2.29 -22.10 41.43
N ARG A 273 -1.78 -21.42 40.39
CA ARG A 273 -1.80 -21.92 39.01
C ARG A 273 -0.83 -23.09 38.80
N GLU A 274 -1.21 -24.01 37.91
CA GLU A 274 -0.34 -25.12 37.50
C GLU A 274 0.83 -24.67 36.62
N ALA A 275 0.66 -23.58 35.86
CA ALA A 275 1.65 -23.10 34.93
C ALA A 275 1.78 -21.57 34.96
N PRO A 276 2.96 -21.00 34.60
CA PRO A 276 3.23 -19.57 34.76
C PRO A 276 2.30 -18.69 33.90
N MET A 277 1.99 -17.49 34.37
CA MET A 277 1.16 -16.54 33.62
C MET A 277 2.02 -15.79 32.59
N LEU A 278 1.66 -15.87 31.31
CA LEU A 278 2.20 -15.01 30.25
C LEU A 278 1.19 -13.89 30.03
N SER A 279 1.24 -12.83 30.83
CA SER A 279 0.39 -11.67 30.58
C SER A 279 0.79 -11.00 29.26
N PRO A 280 -0.16 -10.47 28.47
CA PRO A 280 0.13 -9.49 27.42
C PRO A 280 0.69 -8.17 27.97
#